data_AF-A0A1Y3MZV6-F1
#
_entry.id   AF-A0A1Y3MZV6-F1
#
_cell.length_a   1.000
_cell.length_b   1.000
_cell.length_c   1.000
_cell.angle_alpha   90.00
_cell.angle_beta   90.00
_cell.angle_gamma   90.00
#
_symmetry.space_group_name_H-M   'P 1'
#
loop_
_entity.id
_entity.type
_entity.pdbx_description
1 polymer ?
#
loop_
_entity_poly.entity_id
_entity_poly.type
_entity_poly.pdbx_seq_one_letter_code
_entity_poly.pdbx_strand_id
1 'polypeptide(L)'
;EAKCLDPRHRWILETSWEALENSGIPPTSLENTITGVFVGINDDHDYQDLLKKNGIIPPIATHSSPSGIAGRLSYFYKLFGPSFTIDTACSTGASALHSACRSLQFGDCDLSIVSGVKYLFS
;
A
#
# COMPACT_ATOMS: atom_id res chain seq x y z
N GLU A 1 12.86 7.04 15.84
CA GLU A 1 12.30 6.70 14.51
C GLU A 1 10.78 6.78 14.40
N ALA A 2 10.00 6.77 15.49
CA ALA A 2 8.52 6.80 15.46
C ALA A 2 7.85 8.14 15.04
N LYS A 3 8.58 9.24 14.82
CA LYS A 3 8.02 10.57 14.53
C LYS A 3 8.10 11.02 13.05
N CYS A 4 8.76 10.25 12.18
CA CYS A 4 8.87 10.54 10.75
C CYS A 4 8.24 9.46 9.86
N LEU A 5 7.36 8.62 10.42
CA LEU A 5 6.53 7.74 9.62
C LEU A 5 5.39 8.54 9.05
N ASP A 6 5.35 8.60 7.73
CA ASP A 6 4.28 9.21 6.95
C ASP A 6 2.93 8.62 7.40
N PRO A 7 1.94 9.43 7.83
CA PRO A 7 0.64 8.94 8.31
C PRO A 7 -0.06 8.04 7.28
N ARG A 8 0.26 8.20 6.00
CA ARG A 8 -0.21 7.37 4.88
C ARG A 8 0.14 5.89 5.06
N HIS A 9 1.32 5.58 5.60
CA HIS A 9 1.76 4.20 5.82
C HIS A 9 1.09 3.57 7.03
N ARG A 10 0.77 4.38 8.04
CA ARG A 10 0.12 3.90 9.26
C ARG A 10 -1.34 3.52 9.00
N TRP A 11 -2.08 4.37 8.30
CA TRP A 11 -3.46 4.08 7.93
C TRP A 11 -3.58 2.85 7.05
N ILE A 12 -2.69 2.68 6.07
CA ILE A 12 -2.76 1.50 5.21
C ILE A 12 -2.50 0.21 5.98
N LEU A 13 -1.60 0.23 6.97
CA LEU A 13 -1.32 -0.93 7.81
C LEU A 13 -2.53 -1.25 8.70
N GLU A 14 -3.10 -0.24 9.36
CA GLU A 14 -4.30 -0.39 10.21
C GLU A 14 -5.49 -0.92 9.39
N THR A 15 -5.81 -0.32 8.25
CA THR A 15 -6.92 -0.77 7.38
C THR A 15 -6.65 -2.15 6.77
N SER A 16 -5.39 -2.47 6.42
CA SER A 16 -5.07 -3.82 5.93
C SER A 16 -5.29 -4.88 7.01
N TRP A 17 -4.97 -4.56 8.27
CA TRP A 17 -5.17 -5.46 9.40
C TRP A 17 -6.67 -5.69 9.65
N GLU A 18 -7.46 -4.61 9.69
CA GLU A 18 -8.92 -4.67 9.83
C GLU A 18 -9.56 -5.49 8.71
N ALA A 19 -9.07 -5.35 7.46
CA ALA A 19 -9.56 -6.12 6.33
C ALA A 19 -9.26 -7.62 6.47
N LEU A 20 -8.07 -7.97 6.95
CA LEU A 20 -7.69 -9.35 7.23
C LEU A 20 -8.55 -9.95 8.35
N GLU A 21 -8.75 -9.21 9.45
CA GLU A 21 -9.62 -9.64 10.55
C GLU A 21 -11.08 -9.83 10.09
N ASN A 22 -11.61 -8.91 9.28
CA ASN A 22 -12.96 -9.03 8.72
C ASN A 22 -13.12 -10.28 7.85
N SER A 23 -12.08 -10.65 7.10
CA SER A 23 -12.06 -11.86 6.28
C SER A 23 -11.87 -13.15 7.08
N GLY A 24 -11.63 -13.05 8.39
CA GLY A 24 -11.34 -14.20 9.26
C GLY A 24 -9.98 -14.84 8.99
N ILE A 25 -9.08 -14.15 8.29
CA ILE A 25 -7.75 -14.65 7.93
C ILE A 25 -6.75 -14.12 8.96
N PRO A 26 -6.14 -14.98 9.79
CA PRO A 26 -5.12 -14.53 10.73
C PRO A 26 -3.87 -14.07 9.95
N PRO A 27 -3.32 -12.87 10.22
CA PRO A 27 -2.15 -12.37 9.48
C PRO A 27 -0.94 -13.32 9.52
N THR A 28 -0.79 -14.07 10.62
CA THR A 28 0.28 -15.07 10.76
C THR A 28 0.14 -16.25 9.81
N SER A 29 -1.06 -16.57 9.30
CA SER A 29 -1.23 -17.63 8.29
C SER A 29 -0.79 -17.20 6.89
N LEU A 30 -0.55 -15.91 6.68
CA LEU A 30 -0.09 -15.37 5.40
C LEU A 30 1.43 -15.30 5.29
N GLU A 31 2.16 -15.48 6.39
CA GLU A 31 3.62 -15.48 6.37
C GLU A 31 4.17 -16.58 5.45
N ASN A 32 5.10 -16.20 4.57
CA ASN A 32 5.72 -17.09 3.58
C ASN A 32 4.77 -17.65 2.51
N THR A 33 3.59 -17.03 2.33
CA THR A 33 2.66 -17.39 1.26
C THR A 33 2.90 -16.56 0.00
N ILE A 34 2.42 -17.08 -1.14
CA ILE A 34 2.36 -16.34 -2.42
C ILE A 34 1.12 -15.45 -2.42
N THR A 35 1.06 -14.52 -1.46
CA THR A 35 0.01 -13.49 -1.39
C THR A 35 0.50 -12.24 -2.10
N GLY A 36 -0.28 -11.74 -3.05
CA GLY A 36 0.00 -10.48 -3.75
C GLY A 36 -0.47 -9.25 -2.97
N VAL A 37 0.20 -8.12 -3.19
CA VAL A 37 -0.14 -6.80 -2.62
C VAL A 37 -0.23 -5.77 -3.73
N PHE A 38 -1.44 -5.21 -3.91
CA PHE A 38 -1.74 -4.25 -4.94
C PHE A 38 -2.26 -2.97 -4.28
N VAL A 39 -1.49 -1.90 -4.32
CA VAL A 39 -1.87 -0.63 -3.71
C VAL A 39 -2.16 0.39 -4.79
N GLY A 40 -3.40 0.85 -4.85
CA GLY A 40 -3.78 2.02 -5.62
C GLY A 40 -3.62 3.28 -4.78
N ILE A 41 -2.66 4.13 -5.12
CA ILE A 41 -2.53 5.47 -4.52
C ILE A 41 -2.19 6.48 -5.62
N ASN A 42 -2.84 7.65 -5.58
CA ASN A 42 -2.41 8.77 -6.41
C ASN A 42 -1.21 9.44 -5.73
N ASP A 43 -0.09 9.59 -6.45
CA ASP A 43 1.05 10.38 -5.94
C ASP A 43 0.74 11.87 -6.10
N ASP A 44 -0.20 12.35 -5.29
CA ASP A 44 -0.31 13.79 -5.10
C ASP A 44 0.91 14.21 -4.28
N HIS A 45 1.88 14.84 -4.94
CA HIS A 45 3.06 15.43 -4.32
C HIS A 45 2.72 16.49 -3.25
N ASP A 46 1.44 16.77 -3.02
CA ASP A 46 0.90 17.67 -2.01
C ASP A 46 1.51 17.51 -0.62
N TYR A 47 1.76 16.29 -0.14
CA TYR A 47 2.40 16.10 1.18
C TYR A 47 3.88 16.51 1.17
N GLN A 48 4.60 16.18 0.10
CA GLN A 48 5.99 16.59 -0.09
C GLN A 48 6.11 18.11 -0.29
N ASP A 49 5.19 18.71 -1.02
CA ASP A 49 5.13 20.16 -1.24
C ASP A 49 4.70 20.90 0.02
N LEU A 50 3.78 20.35 0.84
CA LEU A 50 3.48 20.85 2.19
C LEU A 50 4.70 20.80 3.11
N LEU A 51 5.46 19.71 3.12
CA LEU A 51 6.67 19.58 3.94
C LEU A 51 7.75 20.58 3.51
N LYS A 52 7.99 20.72 2.20
CA LYS A 52 8.89 21.73 1.63
C LYS A 52 8.44 23.16 1.99
N LYS A 53 7.14 23.46 1.88
CA LYS A 53 6.58 24.78 2.22
C LYS A 53 6.74 25.12 3.70
N ASN A 54 6.78 24.12 4.58
CA ASN A 54 7.04 24.29 6.01
C ASN A 54 8.54 24.20 6.37
N GLY A 55 9.45 24.15 5.40
CA GLY A 55 10.90 24.11 5.63
C GLY A 55 11.41 22.80 6.22
N ILE A 56 10.60 21.75 6.22
CA ILE A 56 10.95 20.43 6.74
C ILE A 56 11.55 19.63 5.57
N ILE A 57 12.86 19.36 5.64
CA ILE A 57 13.53 18.45 4.71
C ILE A 57 13.23 17.03 5.20
N PRO A 58 12.36 16.24 4.52
CA PRO A 58 12.08 14.89 4.97
C PRO A 58 13.38 14.09 4.91
N PRO A 59 13.74 13.38 5.99
CA PRO A 59 14.90 12.50 5.94
C PRO A 59 14.59 11.46 4.88
N ILE A 60 15.40 11.38 3.82
CA ILE A 60 15.55 10.24 2.91
C ILE A 60 14.31 9.89 2.04
N ALA A 61 14.55 9.74 0.74
CA ALA A 61 13.56 9.43 -0.31
C ALA A 61 12.77 8.11 -0.13
N THR A 62 13.08 7.29 0.88
CA THR A 62 12.44 5.98 1.14
C THR A 62 11.14 6.08 1.96
N HIS A 63 10.86 7.23 2.60
CA HIS A 63 9.74 7.41 3.53
C HIS A 63 8.43 7.80 2.86
N SER A 64 8.49 8.31 1.62
CA SER A 64 7.33 8.89 0.95
C SER A 64 7.14 8.42 -0.48
N SER A 65 7.99 7.51 -0.99
CA SER A 65 7.77 6.93 -2.31
C SER A 65 6.51 6.04 -2.25
N PRO A 66 5.51 6.27 -3.11
CA PRO A 66 4.31 5.44 -3.22
C PRO A 66 4.65 3.96 -3.36
N SER A 67 5.70 3.66 -4.13
CA SER A 67 6.24 2.31 -4.35
C SER A 67 6.67 1.60 -3.07
N GLY A 68 7.02 2.36 -2.03
CA GLY A 68 7.38 1.83 -0.71
C GLY A 68 6.19 1.28 0.08
N ILE A 69 4.95 1.64 -0.26
CA ILE A 69 3.76 1.25 0.52
C ILE A 69 3.44 -0.23 0.32
N ALA A 70 3.35 -0.67 -0.94
CA ALA A 70 3.14 -2.09 -1.25
C ALA A 70 4.29 -2.96 -0.70
N GLY A 71 5.54 -2.50 -0.88
CA GLY A 71 6.72 -3.19 -0.34
C GLY A 71 6.73 -3.29 1.19
N ARG A 72 6.24 -2.28 1.91
CA ARG A 72 6.12 -2.32 3.38
C ARG A 72 5.07 -3.30 3.85
N LEU A 73 3.92 -3.39 3.17
CA LEU A 73 2.90 -4.39 3.49
C LEU A 73 3.43 -5.81 3.27
N SER A 74 4.07 -6.05 2.13
CA SER A 74 4.69 -7.35 1.83
C SER A 74 5.78 -7.71 2.84
N TYR A 75 6.61 -6.74 3.25
CA TYR A 75 7.63 -6.96 4.28
C TYR A 75 7.01 -7.23 5.66
N PHE A 76 5.99 -6.46 6.05
CA PHE A 76 5.34 -6.57 7.36
C PHE A 76 4.65 -7.92 7.55
N TYR A 77 3.92 -8.39 6.53
CA TYR A 77 3.22 -9.67 6.54
C TYR A 77 4.07 -10.85 6.01
N LYS A 78 5.33 -10.61 5.62
CA LYS A 78 6.25 -11.60 5.02
C LYS A 78 5.66 -12.33 3.80
N LEU A 79 5.10 -11.55 2.87
CA LEU A 79 4.46 -12.05 1.66
C LEU A 79 5.47 -12.12 0.51
N PHE A 80 5.36 -13.16 -0.31
CA PHE A 80 6.29 -13.40 -1.43
C PHE A 80 5.61 -13.33 -2.81
N GLY A 81 4.33 -12.91 -2.87
CA GLY A 81 3.62 -12.70 -4.12
C GLY A 81 3.93 -11.34 -4.79
N PRO A 82 3.25 -11.03 -5.91
CA PRO A 82 3.43 -9.77 -6.63
C PRO A 82 3.15 -8.57 -5.73
N SER A 83 4.06 -7.59 -5.65
CA SER A 83 3.94 -6.45 -4.74
C SER A 83 4.26 -5.14 -5.45
N PHE A 84 3.24 -4.37 -5.82
CA PHE A 84 3.45 -3.10 -6.51
C PHE A 84 2.33 -2.08 -6.28
N THR A 85 2.69 -0.83 -6.56
CA THR A 85 1.79 0.32 -6.46
C THR A 85 1.36 0.74 -7.86
N ILE A 86 0.09 1.07 -8.01
CA ILE A 86 -0.51 1.50 -9.27
C ILE A 86 -1.00 2.93 -9.09
N ASP A 87 -0.67 3.79 -10.05
CA ASP A 87 -1.25 5.13 -10.17
C ASP A 87 -1.80 5.30 -11.59
N THR A 88 -3.12 5.35 -11.70
CA THR A 88 -3.89 5.71 -12.90
C THR A 88 -4.82 6.88 -12.60
N ALA A 89 -4.44 7.77 -11.67
CA ALA A 89 -5.23 8.89 -11.17
C ALA A 89 -6.60 8.46 -10.60
N CYS A 90 -7.71 8.92 -11.17
CA CYS A 90 -9.06 8.66 -10.65
C CYS A 90 -9.47 7.18 -10.71
N SER A 91 -8.84 6.38 -11.58
CA SER A 91 -9.11 4.95 -11.71
C SER A 91 -8.18 4.07 -10.89
N THR A 92 -7.28 4.66 -10.10
CA THR A 92 -6.22 3.95 -9.37
C THR A 92 -6.74 2.77 -8.54
N GLY A 93 -7.84 2.94 -7.81
CA GLY A 93 -8.46 1.84 -7.04
C GLY A 93 -9.00 0.70 -7.91
N ALA A 94 -9.65 1.03 -9.04
CA ALA A 94 -10.17 0.04 -9.98
C ALA A 94 -9.05 -0.70 -10.72
N SER A 95 -7.96 0.01 -11.05
CA SER A 95 -6.77 -0.59 -11.67
C SER A 95 -6.05 -1.54 -10.70
N ALA A 96 -5.94 -1.18 -9.42
CA ALA A 96 -5.38 -2.07 -8.39
C ALA A 96 -6.18 -3.36 -8.23
N LEU A 97 -7.50 -3.23 -8.16
CA LEU A 97 -8.40 -4.40 -8.11
C LEU A 97 -8.28 -5.25 -9.39
N HIS A 98 -8.24 -4.63 -10.57
CA HIS A 98 -8.09 -5.34 -11.84
C HIS A 98 -6.80 -6.16 -11.87
N SER A 99 -5.67 -5.57 -11.47
CA SER A 99 -4.38 -6.26 -11.41
C SER A 99 -4.41 -7.43 -10.42
N ALA A 100 -5.02 -7.25 -9.25
CA ALA A 100 -5.17 -8.33 -8.26
C ALA A 100 -6.01 -9.50 -8.79
N CYS A 101 -7.17 -9.21 -9.40
CA CYS A 101 -8.00 -10.23 -10.03
C CYS A 101 -7.26 -10.97 -11.14
N ARG A 102 -6.38 -10.28 -11.87
CA ARG A 102 -5.58 -10.90 -12.94
C ARG A 102 -4.51 -11.82 -12.36
N SER A 103 -3.75 -11.38 -11.35
CA SER A 103 -2.74 -12.23 -10.71
C SER A 103 -3.34 -13.49 -10.07
N LEU A 104 -4.55 -13.41 -9.49
CA LEU A 104 -5.29 -14.59 -9.02
C LEU A 104 -5.66 -15.54 -10.18
N GLN A 105 -6.17 -15.01 -11.29
CA GLN A 105 -6.58 -15.81 -12.45
C GLN A 105 -5.42 -16.50 -13.17
N PHE A 106 -4.25 -15.84 -13.21
CA PHE A 106 -3.05 -16.35 -13.87
C PHE A 106 -2.20 -17.26 -12.96
N GLY A 107 -2.56 -17.36 -11.68
CA GLY A 107 -1.83 -18.19 -10.71
C GLY A 107 -0.53 -17.54 -10.22
N ASP A 108 -0.39 -16.22 -10.36
CA ASP A 108 0.76 -15.48 -9.81
C ASP A 108 0.67 -15.37 -8.27
N CYS A 109 -0.54 -15.51 -7.72
CA CYS A 109 -0.80 -15.54 -6.27
C CYS A 109 -2.10 -16.31 -5.95
N ASP A 110 -2.17 -16.90 -4.76
CA ASP A 110 -3.36 -17.61 -4.27
C ASP A 110 -4.32 -16.71 -3.48
N LEU A 111 -3.77 -15.60 -2.97
CA LEU A 111 -4.49 -14.57 -2.24
C LEU A 111 -3.95 -13.21 -2.66
N SER A 112 -4.78 -12.17 -2.58
CA SER A 112 -4.34 -10.80 -2.83
C SER A 112 -4.91 -9.82 -1.82
N ILE A 113 -4.07 -8.91 -1.35
CA ILE A 113 -4.44 -7.73 -0.56
C ILE A 113 -4.51 -6.55 -1.51
N VAL A 114 -5.67 -5.91 -1.57
CA VAL A 114 -5.90 -4.71 -2.39
C VAL A 114 -6.21 -3.53 -1.49
N SER A 115 -5.47 -2.44 -1.65
CA SER A 115 -5.73 -1.18 -0.95
C SER A 115 -5.91 -0.05 -1.96
N GLY A 116 -6.83 0.88 -1.70
CA GLY A 116 -7.05 2.07 -2.50
C GLY A 116 -7.14 3.30 -1.61
N VAL A 117 -6.23 4.26 -1.78
CA VAL A 117 -6.25 5.51 -1.03
C VAL A 117 -6.41 6.68 -2.00
N LYS A 118 -7.46 7.47 -1.80
CA LYS A 118 -7.69 8.74 -2.51
C LYS A 118 -7.76 9.87 -1.49
N TYR A 119 -6.87 10.84 -1.60
CA TYR A 119 -6.97 12.07 -0.82
C TYR A 119 -7.96 13.05 -1.47
N LEU A 120 -8.71 13.76 -0.65
CA LEU A 120 -9.48 14.93 -1.03
C LEU A 120 -9.18 16.01 0.02
N PHE A 121 -8.26 16.92 -0.28
CA PHE A 121 -8.06 18.10 0.57
C PHE A 121 -9.10 19.14 0.20
N SER A 122 -9.90 19.57 1.18
CA SER A 122 -10.86 20.69 1.09
C SER A 122 -10.25 21.96 1.67
#